data_AF-A0A1M5Q8N5-F1
#
_entry.id   AF-A0A1M5Q8N5-F1
#
_cell.length_a   1.000
_cell.length_b   1.000
_cell.length_c   1.000
_cell.angle_alpha   90.00
_cell.angle_beta   90.00
_cell.angle_gamma   90.00
#
_symmetry.space_group_name_H-M   'P 1'
#
loop_
_entity.id
_entity.type
_entity.pdbx_description
1 polymer ?
#
loop_
_entity_poly.entity_id
_entity_poly.type
_entity_poly.pdbx_seq_one_letter_code
_entity_poly.pdbx_strand_id
1 'polypeptide(L)'
;FDEQITDTDSCGSDYTITRTWSTADCAGNPVSHTQVITVEDTEAPQFVEALPQNMTVMCNEVPDATVLTAMDNCSADVSVSFDEVITNNSNCADGYTVTRTWSTIDCAGNPNTHTQIITIAPTGPIMASDYEEEITLICGDEIPEVPQLTFTGGCGNYQVAFSEETTTLMDTEDFMITRTWDVTDSCGNTASFEQVIFVMQPQPEEVEITICVEDDAIDLVNYLPASFDTNGVFEVVSGNVVLEGSLFNPANLEVGDYMISYSSTGGTCKYYVDFIISVNSDCVPCGRDEIVVSNAVTANGDNINDVFTITGVEYCNYSFEVMIFNRWGDKVYESKDYQNDWGGFAPNNAFGNSGMLPSGTYYYIINVTNTDIKPLNGYIYLGTGAN
;
A
#
# COMPACT_ATOMS: atom_id res chain seq x y z
N PHE A 1 34.00 -102.16 3.81
CA PHE A 1 33.64 -100.73 3.86
C PHE A 1 32.14 -100.69 3.86
N ASP A 2 31.58 -100.05 4.87
CA ASP A 2 30.15 -99.77 4.97
C ASP A 2 30.00 -98.26 5.17
N GLU A 3 29.07 -97.65 4.44
CA GLU A 3 28.76 -96.23 4.51
C GLU A 3 27.27 -96.09 4.75
N GLN A 4 26.92 -95.32 5.79
CA GLN A 4 25.55 -95.05 6.17
C GLN A 4 25.36 -93.53 6.20
N ILE A 5 24.31 -93.06 5.54
CA ILE A 5 23.88 -91.66 5.60
C ILE A 5 22.65 -91.62 6.52
N THR A 6 22.72 -90.79 7.55
CA THR A 6 21.60 -90.55 8.46
C THR A 6 21.22 -89.09 8.34
N ASP A 7 20.02 -88.85 7.79
CA ASP A 7 19.38 -87.54 7.79
C ASP A 7 19.11 -87.12 9.25
N THR A 8 19.51 -85.90 9.59
CA THR A 8 19.40 -85.36 10.95
C THR A 8 18.37 -84.25 11.07
N ASP A 9 17.78 -83.81 9.96
CA ASP A 9 16.64 -82.91 9.93
C ASP A 9 15.48 -83.52 9.11
N SER A 10 14.47 -82.70 8.79
CA SER A 10 13.29 -83.16 8.05
C SER A 10 13.35 -82.86 6.55
N CYS A 11 14.43 -82.22 6.11
CA CYS A 11 14.58 -81.60 4.80
C CYS A 11 15.83 -82.06 4.04
N GLY A 12 16.69 -82.86 4.67
CA GLY A 12 17.88 -83.47 4.07
C GLY A 12 19.06 -82.50 3.90
N SER A 13 18.98 -81.30 4.47
CA SER A 13 20.05 -80.28 4.47
C SER A 13 21.15 -80.62 5.47
N ASP A 14 20.78 -81.15 6.64
CA ASP A 14 21.70 -81.59 7.68
C ASP A 14 21.72 -83.11 7.77
N TYR A 15 22.89 -83.71 7.58
CA TYR A 15 23.03 -85.16 7.68
C TYR A 15 24.42 -85.60 8.14
N THR A 16 24.50 -86.80 8.69
CA THR A 16 25.77 -87.43 9.06
C THR A 16 26.11 -88.60 8.14
N ILE A 17 27.35 -88.63 7.67
CA ILE A 17 27.93 -89.77 6.95
C ILE A 17 28.80 -90.54 7.93
N THR A 18 28.41 -91.78 8.24
CA THR A 18 29.21 -92.70 9.06
C THR A 18 29.88 -93.74 8.17
N ARG A 19 31.21 -93.75 8.15
CA ARG A 19 32.02 -94.71 7.40
C ARG A 19 32.69 -95.70 8.34
N THR A 20 32.44 -96.98 8.11
CA THR A 20 33.02 -98.08 8.88
C THR A 20 33.94 -98.93 8.00
N TRP A 21 35.22 -98.98 8.36
CA TRP A 21 36.16 -99.93 7.78
C TRP A 21 36.36 -101.07 8.75
N SER A 22 36.01 -102.28 8.33
CA SER A 22 36.30 -103.51 9.07
C SER A 22 37.31 -104.37 8.30
N THR A 23 38.24 -104.95 9.04
CA THR A 23 39.17 -105.96 8.53
C THR A 23 39.29 -107.07 9.56
N ALA A 24 39.66 -108.26 9.12
CA ALA A 24 39.93 -109.38 10.01
C ALA A 24 41.33 -109.93 9.74
N ASP A 25 42.00 -110.38 10.80
CA ASP A 25 43.26 -111.12 10.63
C ASP A 25 43.01 -112.53 10.07
N CYS A 26 44.07 -113.28 9.81
CA CYS A 26 43.98 -114.64 9.25
C CYS A 26 43.29 -115.66 10.20
N ALA A 27 43.11 -115.33 11.48
CA ALA A 27 42.39 -116.14 12.45
C ALA A 27 40.90 -115.74 12.56
N GLY A 28 40.47 -114.72 11.83
CA GLY A 28 39.09 -114.24 11.80
C GLY A 28 38.76 -113.23 12.90
N ASN A 29 39.74 -112.63 13.56
CA ASN A 29 39.49 -111.60 14.59
C ASN A 29 39.17 -110.26 13.91
N PRO A 30 37.96 -109.70 14.08
CA PRO A 30 37.59 -108.44 13.44
C PRO A 30 38.13 -107.24 14.21
N VAL A 31 38.56 -106.21 13.48
CA VAL A 31 38.76 -104.85 13.99
C VAL A 31 38.01 -103.88 13.09
N SER A 32 37.50 -102.78 13.66
CA SER A 32 36.88 -101.73 12.87
C SER A 32 37.28 -100.33 13.34
N HIS A 33 37.22 -99.37 12.41
CA HIS A 33 37.36 -97.95 12.68
C HIS A 33 36.18 -97.21 12.04
N THR A 34 35.68 -96.19 12.74
CA THR A 34 34.53 -95.39 12.32
C THR A 34 34.93 -93.92 12.18
N GLN A 35 34.63 -93.32 11.02
CA GLN A 35 34.66 -91.87 10.82
C GLN A 35 33.23 -91.37 10.75
N VAL A 36 32.92 -90.29 11.46
CA VAL A 36 31.65 -89.56 11.34
C VAL A 36 31.95 -88.22 10.71
N ILE A 37 31.25 -87.88 9.62
CA ILE A 37 31.29 -86.59 8.94
C ILE A 37 29.93 -85.95 9.12
N THR A 38 29.88 -84.73 9.62
CA THR A 38 28.64 -83.95 9.74
C THR A 38 28.59 -82.96 8.59
N VAL A 39 27.46 -82.92 7.89
CA VAL A 39 27.09 -81.91 6.91
C VAL A 39 26.00 -81.07 7.56
N GLU A 40 26.20 -79.75 7.57
CA GLU A 40 25.27 -78.78 8.13
C GLU A 40 25.09 -77.65 7.12
N ASP A 41 23.84 -77.24 6.90
CA ASP A 41 23.53 -76.07 6.11
C ASP A 41 23.56 -74.82 6.99
N THR A 42 24.39 -73.86 6.58
CA THR A 42 24.63 -72.61 7.31
C THR A 42 24.47 -71.39 6.41
N GLU A 43 24.11 -71.59 5.14
CA GLU A 43 23.94 -70.52 4.17
C GLU A 43 22.47 -70.11 4.12
N ALA A 44 22.19 -68.81 4.15
CA ALA A 44 20.81 -68.33 4.05
C ALA A 44 20.36 -68.27 2.58
N PRO A 45 19.04 -68.41 2.32
CA PRO A 45 18.51 -68.25 0.97
C PRO A 45 18.83 -66.89 0.36
N GLN A 46 18.93 -66.86 -0.97
CA GLN A 46 19.12 -65.64 -1.74
C GLN A 46 17.88 -65.30 -2.55
N PHE A 47 17.48 -64.03 -2.53
CA PHE A 47 16.43 -63.53 -3.41
C PHE A 47 16.89 -63.59 -4.88
N VAL A 48 15.99 -64.00 -5.77
CA VAL A 48 16.29 -64.21 -7.19
C VAL A 48 16.19 -62.91 -7.98
N GLU A 49 15.17 -62.10 -7.70
CA GLU A 49 14.92 -60.85 -8.39
C GLU A 49 15.72 -59.67 -7.79
N ALA A 50 15.77 -58.56 -8.53
CA ALA A 50 16.39 -57.34 -8.04
C ALA A 50 15.60 -56.78 -6.85
N LEU A 51 16.32 -56.53 -5.75
CA LEU A 51 15.74 -56.01 -4.52
C LEU A 51 15.24 -54.58 -4.71
N PRO A 52 13.99 -54.26 -4.32
CA PRO A 52 13.44 -52.92 -4.46
C PRO A 52 14.19 -51.92 -3.57
N GLN A 53 14.46 -50.73 -4.10
CA GLN A 53 15.15 -49.65 -3.36
C GLN A 53 14.15 -48.70 -2.72
N ASN A 54 14.62 -47.98 -1.70
CA ASN A 54 13.86 -46.90 -1.08
C ASN A 54 13.55 -45.80 -2.10
N MET A 55 12.38 -45.19 -1.97
CA MET A 55 11.95 -44.13 -2.90
C MET A 55 11.04 -43.12 -2.21
N THR A 56 10.83 -41.98 -2.86
CA THR A 56 9.85 -40.97 -2.45
C THR A 56 8.81 -40.82 -3.53
N VAL A 57 7.53 -40.78 -3.15
CA VAL A 57 6.38 -40.55 -4.05
C VAL A 57 5.54 -39.39 -3.54
N MET A 58 4.71 -38.84 -4.43
CA MET A 58 3.73 -37.81 -4.10
C MET A 58 2.33 -38.43 -4.00
N CYS A 59 1.53 -37.93 -3.08
CA CYS A 59 0.07 -38.08 -3.08
C CYS A 59 -0.48 -39.50 -3.25
N ASN A 60 0.00 -40.38 -2.38
CA ASN A 60 -0.47 -41.76 -2.26
C ASN A 60 -0.27 -42.61 -3.53
N GLU A 61 0.57 -42.17 -4.48
CA GLU A 61 1.00 -42.99 -5.62
C GLU A 61 2.04 -44.04 -5.19
N VAL A 62 1.68 -44.85 -4.20
CA VAL A 62 2.51 -45.96 -3.74
C VAL A 62 2.44 -47.07 -4.79
N PRO A 63 3.57 -47.44 -5.45
CA PRO A 63 3.57 -48.47 -6.47
C PRO A 63 3.24 -49.84 -5.87
N ASP A 64 2.72 -50.75 -6.70
CA ASP A 64 2.51 -52.15 -6.31
C ASP A 64 3.80 -52.80 -5.78
N ALA A 65 3.65 -53.71 -4.82
CA ALA A 65 4.78 -54.41 -4.24
C ALA A 65 5.43 -55.36 -5.27
N THR A 66 6.76 -55.34 -5.35
CA THR A 66 7.51 -56.32 -6.13
C THR A 66 7.29 -57.71 -5.53
N VAL A 67 6.96 -58.68 -6.40
CA VAL A 67 6.92 -60.09 -6.02
C VAL A 67 8.34 -60.65 -6.07
N LEU A 68 8.81 -61.20 -4.95
CA LEU A 68 10.13 -61.81 -4.83
C LEU A 68 10.01 -63.32 -4.63
N THR A 69 10.97 -64.05 -5.19
CA THR A 69 11.22 -65.47 -4.94
C THR A 69 12.62 -65.64 -4.33
N ALA A 70 12.87 -66.79 -3.71
CA ALA A 70 14.16 -67.11 -3.11
C ALA A 70 14.62 -68.51 -3.54
N MET A 71 15.93 -68.69 -3.63
CA MET A 71 16.58 -69.97 -3.89
C MET A 71 17.64 -70.21 -2.82
N ASP A 72 17.93 -71.48 -2.59
CA ASP A 72 18.94 -71.91 -1.65
C ASP A 72 19.74 -73.10 -2.22
N ASN A 73 20.95 -73.32 -1.71
CA ASN A 73 21.87 -74.34 -2.23
C ASN A 73 21.50 -75.77 -1.75
N CYS A 74 20.85 -75.90 -0.59
CA CYS A 74 20.51 -77.15 0.08
C CYS A 74 18.98 -77.34 0.20
N SER A 75 18.21 -76.26 0.10
CA SER A 75 16.75 -76.26 0.21
C SER A 75 16.07 -76.06 -1.15
N ALA A 76 15.32 -77.08 -1.59
CA ALA A 76 14.64 -77.05 -2.89
C ALA A 76 13.41 -76.12 -2.92
N ASP A 77 12.70 -76.01 -1.80
CA ASP A 77 11.46 -75.24 -1.68
C ASP A 77 11.62 -74.13 -0.65
N VAL A 78 11.88 -72.90 -1.11
CA VAL A 78 12.02 -71.72 -0.27
C VAL A 78 10.88 -70.74 -0.54
N SER A 79 10.13 -70.37 0.51
CA SER A 79 9.00 -69.42 0.41
C SER A 79 9.36 -68.04 0.93
N VAL A 80 8.91 -67.00 0.22
CA VAL A 80 9.03 -65.61 0.67
C VAL A 80 7.73 -65.15 1.33
N SER A 81 7.84 -64.64 2.56
CA SER A 81 6.78 -63.93 3.27
C SER A 81 6.88 -62.42 2.99
N PHE A 82 5.74 -61.75 2.86
CA PHE A 82 5.64 -60.31 2.64
C PHE A 82 4.79 -59.65 3.73
N ASP A 83 5.31 -58.57 4.31
CA ASP A 83 4.62 -57.73 5.30
C ASP A 83 4.72 -56.25 4.89
N GLU A 84 3.65 -55.49 5.08
CA GLU A 84 3.58 -54.06 4.78
C GLU A 84 2.99 -53.29 5.97
N VAL A 85 3.74 -52.29 6.43
CA VAL A 85 3.36 -51.44 7.56
C VAL A 85 3.37 -49.98 7.13
N ILE A 86 2.24 -49.30 7.34
CA ILE A 86 2.12 -47.86 7.11
C ILE A 86 2.27 -47.12 8.45
N THR A 87 3.22 -46.20 8.52
CA THR A 87 3.49 -45.37 9.72
C THR A 87 3.04 -43.94 9.47
N ASN A 88 2.33 -43.32 10.42
CA ASN A 88 1.77 -41.96 10.32
C ASN A 88 0.65 -41.76 9.28
N ASN A 89 -0.09 -42.82 8.96
CA ASN A 89 -1.21 -42.78 7.99
C ASN A 89 -2.44 -41.95 8.42
N SER A 90 -2.44 -41.36 9.61
CA SER A 90 -3.60 -40.60 10.10
C SER A 90 -3.78 -39.26 9.38
N ASN A 91 -2.69 -38.69 8.85
CA ASN A 91 -2.71 -37.40 8.19
C ASN A 91 -1.65 -37.36 7.07
N CYS A 92 -2.07 -37.51 5.81
CA CYS A 92 -1.12 -37.43 4.71
C CYS A 92 -0.52 -36.03 4.52
N ALA A 93 -1.07 -34.96 5.13
CA ALA A 93 -0.42 -33.65 5.16
C ALA A 93 0.85 -33.59 6.01
N ASP A 94 1.06 -34.53 6.93
CA ASP A 94 2.31 -34.63 7.70
C ASP A 94 3.36 -35.50 6.98
N GLY A 95 2.97 -36.08 5.85
CA GLY A 95 3.70 -37.17 5.20
C GLY A 95 3.61 -38.48 5.99
N TYR A 96 3.88 -39.59 5.33
CA TYR A 96 3.89 -40.90 5.95
C TYR A 96 4.87 -41.83 5.25
N THR A 97 5.16 -42.98 5.85
CA THR A 97 6.05 -43.98 5.26
C THR A 97 5.34 -45.33 5.13
N VAL A 98 5.59 -46.01 4.02
CA VAL A 98 5.22 -47.42 3.82
C VAL A 98 6.51 -48.22 3.90
N THR A 99 6.58 -49.12 4.89
CA THR A 99 7.70 -50.05 5.07
C THR A 99 7.26 -51.43 4.62
N ARG A 100 7.91 -51.96 3.60
CA ARG A 100 7.71 -53.32 3.10
C ARG A 100 8.85 -54.21 3.53
N THR A 101 8.53 -55.40 4.03
CA THR A 101 9.52 -56.40 4.46
C THR A 101 9.26 -57.71 3.74
N TRP A 102 10.29 -58.22 3.06
CA TRP A 102 10.30 -59.56 2.50
C TRP A 102 11.22 -60.42 3.35
N SER A 103 10.71 -61.54 3.84
CA SER A 103 11.44 -62.46 4.72
C SER A 103 11.39 -63.86 4.15
N THR A 104 12.53 -64.53 4.15
CA THR A 104 12.66 -65.93 3.76
C THR A 104 13.48 -66.66 4.80
N ILE A 105 13.18 -67.94 4.99
CA ILE A 105 13.94 -68.83 5.86
C ILE A 105 14.00 -70.17 5.14
N ASP A 106 15.18 -70.76 5.08
CA ASP A 106 15.29 -72.14 4.61
C ASP A 106 14.76 -73.12 5.67
N CYS A 107 14.89 -74.41 5.38
CA CYS A 107 14.49 -75.46 6.29
C CYS A 107 15.45 -75.72 7.46
N ALA A 108 16.74 -75.39 7.29
CA ALA A 108 17.78 -75.45 8.33
C ALA A 108 17.62 -74.29 9.35
N GLY A 109 16.80 -73.29 9.03
CA GLY A 109 16.48 -72.16 9.88
C GLY A 109 17.34 -70.92 9.62
N ASN A 110 18.07 -70.82 8.51
CA ASN A 110 18.86 -69.65 8.15
C ASN A 110 17.96 -68.57 7.51
N PRO A 111 17.80 -67.39 8.14
CA PRO A 111 16.90 -66.37 7.65
C PRO A 111 17.61 -65.37 6.72
N ASN A 112 16.85 -64.80 5.78
CA ASN A 112 17.23 -63.62 5.03
C ASN A 112 16.03 -62.65 4.94
N THR A 113 16.31 -61.36 5.04
CA THR A 113 15.28 -60.31 5.07
C THR A 113 15.71 -59.11 4.25
N HIS A 114 14.78 -58.56 3.47
CA HIS A 114 14.95 -57.28 2.76
C HIS A 114 13.87 -56.30 3.16
N THR A 115 14.21 -55.01 3.23
CA THR A 115 13.25 -53.93 3.53
C THR A 115 13.30 -52.83 2.47
N GLN A 116 12.12 -52.33 2.11
CA GLN A 116 11.96 -51.13 1.29
C GLN A 116 11.17 -50.10 2.09
N ILE A 117 11.65 -48.86 2.09
CA ILE A 117 10.96 -47.71 2.67
C ILE A 117 10.51 -46.79 1.52
N ILE A 118 9.21 -46.57 1.43
CA ILE A 118 8.59 -45.61 0.51
C ILE A 118 8.15 -44.41 1.35
N THR A 119 8.71 -43.25 1.07
CA THR A 119 8.38 -41.99 1.77
C THR A 119 7.37 -41.21 0.94
N ILE A 120 6.27 -40.80 1.57
CA ILE A 120 5.30 -39.89 0.97
C ILE A 120 5.56 -38.52 1.58
N ALA A 121 6.13 -37.61 0.78
CA ALA A 121 6.46 -36.27 1.23
C ALA A 121 5.22 -35.36 1.24
N PRO A 122 5.03 -34.52 2.27
CA PRO A 122 3.97 -33.52 2.25
C PRO A 122 4.33 -32.42 1.24
N THR A 123 3.45 -32.17 0.29
CA THR A 123 3.60 -31.08 -0.68
C THR A 123 2.30 -30.32 -0.75
N GLY A 124 2.36 -28.99 -0.63
CA GLY A 124 1.19 -28.12 -0.71
C GLY A 124 0.73 -27.87 -2.14
N PRO A 125 -0.47 -27.29 -2.31
CA PRO A 125 -0.89 -26.70 -3.56
C PRO A 125 0.12 -25.64 -4.05
N ILE A 126 0.35 -25.59 -5.35
CA ILE A 126 1.14 -24.55 -6.02
C ILE A 126 0.25 -23.84 -7.04
N MET A 127 0.48 -22.53 -7.22
CA MET A 127 -0.22 -21.75 -8.24
C MET A 127 0.13 -22.27 -9.64
N ALA A 128 -0.88 -22.48 -10.50
CA ALA A 128 -0.70 -22.98 -11.86
C ALA A 128 -1.15 -21.98 -12.94
N SER A 129 -2.10 -21.11 -12.62
CA SER A 129 -2.50 -19.99 -13.48
C SER A 129 -1.65 -18.76 -13.20
N ASP A 130 -1.29 -18.03 -14.25
CA ASP A 130 -0.72 -16.70 -14.10
C ASP A 130 -1.77 -15.70 -13.60
N TYR A 131 -1.38 -14.83 -12.68
CA TYR A 131 -2.16 -13.68 -12.25
C TYR A 131 -1.23 -12.52 -11.88
N GLU A 132 -1.74 -11.28 -11.89
CA GLU A 132 -0.98 -10.13 -11.43
C GLU A 132 -1.08 -10.04 -9.90
N GLU A 133 0.04 -10.23 -9.21
CA GLU A 133 0.14 -10.16 -7.75
C GLU A 133 -0.08 -8.73 -7.23
N GLU A 134 0.34 -7.73 -8.00
CA GLU A 134 0.20 -6.31 -7.66
C GLU A 134 -0.41 -5.54 -8.83
N ILE A 135 -1.44 -4.74 -8.54
CA ILE A 135 -2.12 -3.86 -9.49
C ILE A 135 -2.18 -2.46 -8.90
N THR A 136 -1.90 -1.43 -9.69
CA THR A 136 -2.08 -0.03 -9.29
C THR A 136 -3.13 0.62 -10.17
N LEU A 137 -4.14 1.22 -9.54
CA LEU A 137 -5.26 1.91 -10.18
C LEU A 137 -5.41 3.32 -9.62
N ILE A 138 -6.03 4.20 -10.40
CA ILE A 138 -6.51 5.49 -9.91
C ILE A 138 -7.97 5.34 -9.49
N CYS A 139 -8.36 6.02 -8.43
CA CYS A 139 -9.74 5.97 -7.96
C CYS A 139 -10.71 6.46 -9.04
N GLY A 140 -11.71 5.65 -9.34
CA GLY A 140 -12.63 5.84 -10.46
C GLY A 140 -12.40 4.86 -11.61
N ASP A 141 -11.23 4.24 -11.69
CA ASP A 141 -10.98 3.12 -12.60
C ASP A 141 -11.77 1.87 -12.17
N GLU A 142 -12.12 1.03 -13.14
CA GLU A 142 -12.80 -0.23 -12.89
C GLU A 142 -11.86 -1.19 -12.14
N ILE A 143 -12.28 -1.63 -10.95
CA ILE A 143 -11.55 -2.66 -10.19
C ILE A 143 -11.68 -3.98 -10.97
N PRO A 144 -10.56 -4.67 -11.27
CA PRO A 144 -10.60 -5.90 -12.03
C PRO A 144 -11.40 -6.98 -11.30
N GLU A 145 -12.17 -7.74 -12.06
CA GLU A 145 -12.89 -8.92 -11.59
C GLU A 145 -11.94 -9.90 -10.88
N VAL A 146 -12.48 -10.66 -9.92
CA VAL A 146 -11.69 -11.65 -9.15
C VAL A 146 -11.18 -12.73 -10.11
N PRO A 147 -9.84 -12.92 -10.26
CA PRO A 147 -9.31 -13.92 -11.17
C PRO A 147 -9.69 -15.34 -10.73
N GLN A 148 -9.99 -16.20 -11.70
CA GLN A 148 -10.20 -17.62 -11.45
C GLN A 148 -8.84 -18.32 -11.40
N LEU A 149 -8.38 -18.66 -10.20
CA LEU A 149 -7.09 -19.30 -9.99
C LEU A 149 -7.19 -20.82 -10.13
N THR A 150 -6.15 -21.41 -10.71
CA THR A 150 -5.99 -22.86 -10.82
C THR A 150 -4.71 -23.30 -10.12
N PHE A 151 -4.73 -24.50 -9.56
CA PHE A 151 -3.65 -25.02 -8.72
C PHE A 151 -3.16 -26.35 -9.27
N THR A 152 -1.88 -26.63 -9.05
CA THR A 152 -1.25 -27.94 -9.29
C THR A 152 -0.49 -28.35 -8.03
N GLY A 153 0.24 -29.47 -8.08
CA GLY A 153 0.97 -29.99 -6.92
C GLY A 153 0.04 -30.44 -5.78
N GLY A 154 0.64 -30.91 -4.68
CA GLY A 154 -0.11 -31.60 -3.64
C GLY A 154 -0.99 -32.70 -4.21
N CYS A 155 -2.08 -33.02 -3.51
CA CYS A 155 -2.87 -34.21 -3.78
C CYS A 155 -4.15 -33.95 -4.58
N GLY A 156 -4.22 -32.79 -5.23
CA GLY A 156 -5.37 -32.38 -6.03
C GLY A 156 -6.62 -32.12 -5.17
N ASN A 157 -7.79 -32.07 -5.84
CA ASN A 157 -9.10 -31.83 -5.22
C ASN A 157 -9.11 -30.62 -4.29
N TYR A 158 -8.59 -29.50 -4.80
CA TYR A 158 -8.40 -28.28 -4.03
C TYR A 158 -9.72 -27.71 -3.51
N GLN A 159 -9.76 -27.41 -2.22
CA GLN A 159 -10.74 -26.54 -1.59
C GLN A 159 -10.14 -25.15 -1.48
N VAL A 160 -10.86 -24.13 -1.94
CA VAL A 160 -10.38 -22.75 -1.96
C VAL A 160 -11.29 -21.90 -1.08
N ALA A 161 -10.72 -21.27 -0.07
CA ALA A 161 -11.36 -20.22 0.71
C ALA A 161 -10.86 -18.87 0.22
N PHE A 162 -11.78 -18.08 -0.33
CA PHE A 162 -11.49 -16.73 -0.83
C PHE A 162 -11.93 -15.68 0.19
N SER A 163 -11.08 -14.69 0.45
CA SER A 163 -11.42 -13.48 1.20
C SER A 163 -10.91 -12.23 0.48
N GLU A 164 -11.62 -11.12 0.71
CA GLU A 164 -11.26 -9.80 0.21
C GLU A 164 -11.41 -8.79 1.36
N GLU A 165 -10.40 -7.97 1.56
CA GLU A 165 -10.38 -6.92 2.58
C GLU A 165 -9.90 -5.60 1.98
N THR A 166 -10.50 -4.49 2.43
CA THR A 166 -10.08 -3.14 2.05
C THR A 166 -9.42 -2.45 3.23
N THR A 167 -8.18 -2.00 3.04
CA THR A 167 -7.42 -1.29 4.06
C THR A 167 -7.14 0.14 3.57
N THR A 168 -7.60 1.14 4.33
CA THR A 168 -7.24 2.54 4.10
C THR A 168 -5.84 2.80 4.62
N LEU A 169 -5.01 3.51 3.85
CA LEU A 169 -3.67 3.87 4.27
C LEU A 169 -3.74 5.04 5.26
N MET A 170 -2.93 4.98 6.33
CA MET A 170 -2.89 6.06 7.32
C MET A 170 -2.32 7.33 6.69
N ASP A 171 -2.89 8.48 7.07
CA ASP A 171 -2.48 9.82 6.61
C ASP A 171 -2.69 10.11 5.12
N THR A 172 -3.33 9.21 4.36
CA THR A 172 -3.83 9.47 3.01
C THR A 172 -5.28 8.99 2.87
N GLU A 173 -5.97 9.43 1.82
CA GLU A 173 -7.27 8.87 1.46
C GLU A 173 -7.14 7.67 0.49
N ASP A 174 -5.91 7.22 0.22
CA ASP A 174 -5.63 6.04 -0.59
C ASP A 174 -6.03 4.76 0.16
N PHE A 175 -6.32 3.70 -0.58
CA PHE A 175 -6.60 2.40 0.00
C PHE A 175 -6.04 1.27 -0.85
N MET A 176 -5.91 0.09 -0.25
CA MET A 176 -5.58 -1.13 -0.95
C MET A 176 -6.65 -2.19 -0.71
N ILE A 177 -6.91 -2.98 -1.74
CA ILE A 177 -7.74 -4.18 -1.66
C ILE A 177 -6.79 -5.37 -1.67
N THR A 178 -6.85 -6.18 -0.62
CA THR A 178 -6.12 -7.44 -0.52
C THR A 178 -7.09 -8.59 -0.74
N ARG A 179 -6.80 -9.41 -1.75
CA ARG A 179 -7.50 -10.67 -2.03
C ARG A 179 -6.62 -11.82 -1.60
N THR A 180 -7.18 -12.77 -0.87
CA THR A 180 -6.47 -13.95 -0.37
C THR A 180 -7.19 -15.21 -0.80
N TRP A 181 -6.43 -16.18 -1.29
CA TRP A 181 -6.90 -17.53 -1.61
C TRP A 181 -6.15 -18.54 -0.74
N ASP A 182 -6.83 -19.02 0.31
CA ASP A 182 -6.34 -20.13 1.11
C ASP A 182 -6.77 -21.46 0.48
N VAL A 183 -5.80 -22.24 0.03
CA VAL A 183 -6.00 -23.45 -0.75
C VAL A 183 -5.60 -24.65 0.08
N THR A 184 -6.50 -25.62 0.17
CA THR A 184 -6.26 -26.90 0.85
C THR A 184 -6.44 -28.04 -0.13
N ASP A 185 -5.47 -28.94 -0.25
CA ASP A 185 -5.64 -30.16 -1.07
C ASP A 185 -6.42 -31.26 -0.33
N SER A 186 -6.74 -32.38 -0.99
CA SER A 186 -7.46 -33.49 -0.33
C SER A 186 -6.71 -34.17 0.81
N CYS A 187 -5.40 -33.93 0.94
CA CYS A 187 -4.59 -34.43 2.04
C CYS A 187 -4.55 -33.49 3.24
N GLY A 188 -5.05 -32.26 3.10
CA GLY A 188 -5.00 -31.23 4.13
C GLY A 188 -3.76 -30.33 4.05
N ASN A 189 -2.93 -30.46 3.02
CA ASN A 189 -1.82 -29.53 2.81
C ASN A 189 -2.38 -28.19 2.39
N THR A 190 -1.86 -27.10 2.98
CA THR A 190 -2.34 -25.74 2.74
C THR A 190 -1.30 -24.88 2.03
N ALA A 191 -1.78 -23.92 1.24
CA ALA A 191 -1.01 -22.83 0.67
C ALA A 191 -1.89 -21.58 0.64
N SER A 192 -1.28 -20.40 0.72
CA SER A 192 -1.99 -19.11 0.65
C SER A 192 -1.37 -18.26 -0.45
N PHE A 193 -2.22 -17.59 -1.22
CA PHE A 193 -1.84 -16.71 -2.32
C PHE A 193 -2.56 -15.38 -2.17
N GLU A 194 -1.88 -14.28 -2.54
CA GLU A 194 -2.41 -12.93 -2.37
C GLU A 194 -2.33 -12.14 -3.68
N GLN A 195 -3.31 -11.25 -3.87
CA GLN A 195 -3.30 -10.18 -4.85
C GLN A 195 -3.56 -8.86 -4.12
N VAL A 196 -2.72 -7.88 -4.37
CA VAL A 196 -2.83 -6.53 -3.80
C VAL A 196 -3.17 -5.53 -4.91
N ILE A 197 -4.27 -4.81 -4.72
CA ILE A 197 -4.70 -3.74 -5.63
C ILE A 197 -4.55 -2.41 -4.88
N PHE A 198 -3.56 -1.62 -5.27
CA PHE A 198 -3.36 -0.26 -4.78
C PHE A 198 -4.29 0.70 -5.53
N VAL A 199 -5.13 1.43 -4.81
CA VAL A 199 -6.04 2.43 -5.37
C VAL A 199 -5.63 3.80 -4.84
N MET A 200 -5.03 4.60 -5.72
CA MET A 200 -4.56 5.94 -5.42
C MET A 200 -5.65 6.97 -5.72
N GLN A 201 -5.82 7.97 -4.87
CA GLN A 201 -6.71 9.08 -5.17
C GLN A 201 -6.19 9.88 -6.38
N PRO A 202 -7.09 10.43 -7.22
CA PRO A 202 -6.69 11.25 -8.36
C PRO A 202 -5.94 12.50 -7.89
N GLN A 203 -5.01 12.97 -8.73
CA GLN A 203 -4.38 14.27 -8.49
C GLN A 203 -5.41 15.40 -8.65
N PRO A 204 -5.30 16.49 -7.86
CA PRO A 204 -6.20 17.63 -8.02
C PRO A 204 -6.13 18.23 -9.43
N GLU A 205 -7.28 18.58 -9.99
CA GLU A 205 -7.34 19.36 -11.23
C GLU A 205 -7.20 20.85 -10.90
N GLU A 206 -6.39 21.59 -11.65
CA GLU A 206 -6.19 23.03 -11.41
C GLU A 206 -7.15 23.86 -12.26
N VAL A 207 -7.81 24.83 -11.62
CA VAL A 207 -8.70 25.81 -12.29
C VAL A 207 -8.20 27.21 -12.00
N GLU A 208 -7.73 27.90 -13.03
CA GLU A 208 -7.30 29.30 -12.94
C GLU A 208 -8.46 30.26 -13.17
N ILE A 209 -8.65 31.20 -12.23
CA ILE A 209 -9.65 32.26 -12.30
C ILE A 209 -8.96 33.60 -12.13
N THR A 210 -9.25 34.55 -13.01
CA THR A 210 -8.83 35.94 -12.85
C THR A 210 -10.05 36.79 -12.54
N ILE A 211 -10.02 37.53 -11.43
CA ILE A 211 -11.13 38.36 -10.97
C ILE A 211 -10.60 39.72 -10.50
N CYS A 212 -11.40 40.77 -10.64
CA CYS A 212 -11.04 42.09 -10.15
C CYS A 212 -11.57 42.36 -8.75
N VAL A 213 -10.87 43.22 -7.99
CA VAL A 213 -11.28 43.64 -6.62
C VAL A 213 -12.66 44.31 -6.55
N GLU A 214 -13.16 44.87 -7.65
CA GLU A 214 -14.50 45.50 -7.73
C GLU A 214 -15.58 44.59 -8.32
N ASP A 215 -15.23 43.36 -8.72
CA ASP A 215 -16.21 42.42 -9.27
C ASP A 215 -17.14 41.89 -8.19
N ASP A 216 -18.35 41.49 -8.61
CA ASP A 216 -19.27 40.77 -7.74
C ASP A 216 -18.69 39.42 -7.30
N ALA A 217 -19.17 38.92 -6.15
CA ALA A 217 -18.80 37.60 -5.67
C ALA A 217 -19.15 36.51 -6.69
N ILE A 218 -18.23 35.56 -6.89
CA ILE A 218 -18.39 34.41 -7.76
C ILE A 218 -18.69 33.15 -6.96
N ASP A 219 -19.46 32.23 -7.54
CA ASP A 219 -19.72 30.92 -6.97
C ASP A 219 -18.81 29.88 -7.64
N LEU A 220 -17.87 29.34 -6.86
CA LEU A 220 -16.85 28.39 -7.33
C LEU A 220 -17.46 27.07 -7.85
N VAL A 221 -18.69 26.73 -7.46
CA VAL A 221 -19.40 25.55 -8.00
C VAL A 221 -19.58 25.65 -9.52
N ASN A 222 -19.74 26.85 -10.06
CA ASN A 222 -19.92 27.04 -11.51
C ASN A 222 -18.65 26.78 -12.34
N TYR A 223 -17.50 26.65 -11.65
CA TYR A 223 -16.19 26.42 -12.26
C TYR A 223 -15.71 24.99 -12.04
N LEU A 224 -16.50 24.14 -11.35
CA LEU A 224 -16.19 22.72 -11.22
C LEU A 224 -16.32 22.00 -12.57
N PRO A 225 -15.48 20.98 -12.85
CA PRO A 225 -15.65 20.14 -14.02
C PRO A 225 -17.02 19.45 -14.05
N ALA A 226 -17.60 19.23 -15.23
CA ALA A 226 -18.99 18.80 -15.38
C ALA A 226 -19.34 17.43 -14.77
N SER A 227 -18.34 16.60 -14.44
CA SER A 227 -18.51 15.30 -13.78
C SER A 227 -18.51 15.37 -12.25
N PHE A 228 -18.20 16.53 -11.67
CA PHE A 228 -18.03 16.69 -10.23
C PHE A 228 -19.38 16.93 -9.56
N ASP A 229 -19.49 16.42 -8.33
CA ASP A 229 -20.61 16.74 -7.46
C ASP A 229 -20.51 18.20 -6.99
N THR A 230 -21.63 18.81 -6.59
CA THR A 230 -21.68 20.23 -6.17
C THR A 230 -21.86 20.40 -4.67
N ASN A 231 -21.82 19.30 -3.92
CA ASN A 231 -22.05 19.22 -2.48
C ASN A 231 -20.79 18.85 -1.69
N GLY A 232 -19.61 19.01 -2.29
CA GLY A 232 -18.34 18.91 -1.60
C GLY A 232 -18.05 20.10 -0.69
N VAL A 233 -16.82 20.14 -0.19
CA VAL A 233 -16.33 21.16 0.75
C VAL A 233 -15.26 21.98 0.05
N PHE A 234 -15.34 23.30 0.20
CA PHE A 234 -14.30 24.24 -0.21
C PHE A 234 -13.48 24.64 1.02
N GLU A 235 -12.16 24.52 0.92
CA GLU A 235 -11.21 24.84 1.97
C GLU A 235 -10.18 25.86 1.45
N VAL A 236 -9.92 26.90 2.24
CA VAL A 236 -8.90 27.90 1.90
C VAL A 236 -7.53 27.33 2.23
N VAL A 237 -6.72 27.07 1.21
CA VAL A 237 -5.36 26.56 1.38
C VAL A 237 -4.36 27.70 1.56
N SER A 238 -4.56 28.81 0.84
CA SER A 238 -3.70 30.00 0.94
C SER A 238 -4.48 31.29 0.64
N GLY A 239 -4.03 32.38 1.25
CA GLY A 239 -4.66 33.70 1.17
C GLY A 239 -5.60 33.98 2.34
N ASN A 240 -5.77 35.26 2.67
CA ASN A 240 -6.66 35.71 3.74
C ASN A 240 -8.06 35.98 3.16
N VAL A 241 -8.88 34.94 3.02
CA VAL A 241 -10.26 35.02 2.55
C VAL A 241 -11.17 34.16 3.43
N VAL A 242 -12.41 34.62 3.61
CA VAL A 242 -13.46 33.85 4.30
C VAL A 242 -14.52 33.51 3.26
N LEU A 243 -14.76 32.21 3.06
CA LEU A 243 -15.80 31.74 2.15
C LEU A 243 -17.15 31.61 2.86
N GLU A 244 -18.21 32.01 2.18
CA GLU A 244 -19.60 31.67 2.57
C GLU A 244 -20.07 30.50 1.71
N GLY A 245 -19.76 29.27 2.14
CA GLY A 245 -19.97 28.08 1.32
C GLY A 245 -18.98 28.05 0.17
N SER A 246 -19.47 28.14 -1.07
CA SER A 246 -18.67 28.18 -2.30
C SER A 246 -18.48 29.60 -2.86
N LEU A 247 -18.99 30.62 -2.18
CA LEU A 247 -18.89 32.00 -2.64
C LEU A 247 -17.53 32.60 -2.32
N PHE A 248 -16.81 33.01 -3.36
CA PHE A 248 -15.59 33.81 -3.29
C PHE A 248 -15.92 35.27 -3.58
N ASN A 249 -15.67 36.15 -2.62
CA ASN A 249 -15.91 37.58 -2.75
C ASN A 249 -14.58 38.33 -2.85
N PRO A 250 -14.24 38.96 -3.98
CA PRO A 250 -12.99 39.70 -4.13
C PRO A 250 -13.00 41.05 -3.40
N ALA A 251 -14.17 41.54 -2.98
CA ALA A 251 -14.29 42.83 -2.33
C ALA A 251 -13.53 42.88 -1.00
N ASN A 252 -12.68 43.91 -0.84
CA ASN A 252 -11.81 44.12 0.32
C ASN A 252 -10.70 43.06 0.51
N LEU A 253 -10.44 42.23 -0.51
CA LEU A 253 -9.25 41.39 -0.54
C LEU A 253 -8.04 42.18 -1.02
N GLU A 254 -6.86 41.76 -0.57
CA GLU A 254 -5.60 42.28 -1.11
C GLU A 254 -5.37 41.73 -2.52
N VAL A 255 -4.72 42.50 -3.37
CA VAL A 255 -4.30 42.03 -4.70
C VAL A 255 -3.28 40.89 -4.52
N GLY A 256 -3.50 39.77 -5.20
CA GLY A 256 -2.67 38.58 -5.08
C GLY A 256 -3.39 37.30 -5.47
N ASP A 257 -2.72 36.18 -5.25
CA ASP A 257 -3.24 34.86 -5.57
C ASP A 257 -3.81 34.18 -4.31
N TYR A 258 -4.99 33.61 -4.48
CA TYR A 258 -5.73 32.87 -3.47
C TYR A 258 -5.88 31.43 -3.93
N MET A 259 -5.67 30.48 -3.03
CA MET A 259 -5.75 29.05 -3.34
C MET A 259 -6.85 28.40 -2.51
N ILE A 260 -7.88 27.88 -3.19
CA ILE A 260 -9.02 27.21 -2.57
C ILE A 260 -9.06 25.79 -3.11
N SER A 261 -9.08 24.80 -2.23
CA SER A 261 -9.24 23.40 -2.63
C SER A 261 -10.69 22.96 -2.45
N TYR A 262 -11.18 22.18 -3.39
CA TYR A 262 -12.46 21.49 -3.34
C TYR A 262 -12.22 20.01 -3.08
N SER A 263 -13.01 19.41 -2.19
CA SER A 263 -13.05 17.96 -1.98
C SER A 263 -14.49 17.43 -1.98
N SER A 264 -14.75 16.41 -2.80
CA SER A 264 -16.07 15.74 -2.83
C SER A 264 -16.39 15.03 -1.50
N THR A 265 -17.64 15.06 -1.04
CA THR A 265 -18.03 14.41 0.23
C THR A 265 -18.64 13.02 0.05
N GLY A 266 -19.10 12.69 -1.15
CA GLY A 266 -19.63 11.37 -1.48
C GLY A 266 -18.54 10.34 -1.81
N GLY A 267 -18.91 9.06 -1.82
CA GLY A 267 -18.10 7.97 -2.35
C GLY A 267 -16.86 7.57 -1.53
N THR A 268 -16.28 6.42 -1.90
CA THR A 268 -14.95 5.97 -1.48
C THR A 268 -13.84 6.62 -2.31
N CYS A 269 -14.12 6.94 -3.58
CA CYS A 269 -13.26 7.75 -4.41
C CYS A 269 -13.58 9.23 -4.28
N LYS A 270 -12.55 10.00 -3.96
CA LYS A 270 -12.61 11.44 -3.80
C LYS A 270 -12.04 12.09 -5.03
N TYR A 271 -12.62 13.23 -5.41
CA TYR A 271 -12.10 14.08 -6.45
C TYR A 271 -11.78 15.44 -5.87
N TYR A 272 -10.70 16.04 -6.35
CA TYR A 272 -10.20 17.32 -5.88
C TYR A 272 -10.04 18.31 -7.02
N VAL A 273 -10.27 19.58 -6.72
CA VAL A 273 -9.99 20.69 -7.63
C VAL A 273 -9.28 21.77 -6.83
N ASP A 274 -8.15 22.26 -7.32
CA ASP A 274 -7.46 23.40 -6.76
C ASP A 274 -7.76 24.64 -7.61
N PHE A 275 -8.49 25.58 -7.03
CA PHE A 275 -8.77 26.87 -7.62
C PHE A 275 -7.61 27.83 -7.33
N ILE A 276 -7.00 28.34 -8.38
CA ILE A 276 -5.98 29.39 -8.33
C ILE A 276 -6.65 30.68 -8.78
N ILE A 277 -7.00 31.54 -7.82
CA ILE A 277 -7.76 32.76 -8.06
C ILE A 277 -6.80 33.96 -7.95
N SER A 278 -6.50 34.58 -9.09
CA SER A 278 -5.71 35.81 -9.15
C SER A 278 -6.63 37.03 -9.06
N VAL A 279 -6.59 37.70 -7.90
CA VAL A 279 -7.30 38.96 -7.66
C VAL A 279 -6.40 40.13 -8.08
N ASN A 280 -6.88 40.97 -9.01
CA ASN A 280 -6.17 42.15 -9.48
C ASN A 280 -7.00 43.43 -9.39
N SER A 281 -6.36 44.58 -9.62
CA SER A 281 -7.02 45.90 -9.70
C SER A 281 -6.99 46.52 -11.10
N ASP A 282 -6.74 45.71 -12.15
CA ASP A 282 -6.61 46.21 -13.52
C ASP A 282 -7.91 46.78 -14.08
N CYS A 283 -9.06 46.34 -13.54
CA CYS A 283 -10.37 46.87 -13.92
C CYS A 283 -10.67 48.23 -13.29
N VAL A 284 -9.96 48.62 -12.22
CA VAL A 284 -10.22 49.86 -11.49
C VAL A 284 -9.64 51.02 -12.28
N PRO A 285 -10.45 51.98 -12.74
CA PRO A 285 -9.95 53.12 -13.49
C PRO A 285 -9.10 54.03 -12.59
N CYS A 286 -7.78 53.90 -12.64
CA CYS A 286 -6.87 54.79 -11.89
C CYS A 286 -6.60 56.11 -12.65
N GLY A 287 -7.66 56.76 -13.12
CA GLY A 287 -7.56 58.04 -13.82
C GLY A 287 -7.39 59.22 -12.87
N ARG A 288 -6.95 60.38 -13.40
CA ARG A 288 -6.98 61.65 -12.64
C ARG A 288 -8.40 61.99 -12.18
N ASP A 289 -9.39 61.70 -13.01
CA ASP A 289 -10.78 62.11 -12.79
C ASP A 289 -11.45 61.35 -11.64
N GLU A 290 -10.90 60.20 -11.24
CA GLU A 290 -11.39 59.42 -10.10
C GLU A 290 -10.84 59.92 -8.75
N ILE A 291 -9.79 60.75 -8.76
CA ILE A 291 -9.23 61.31 -7.51
C ILE A 291 -10.15 62.41 -7.00
N VAL A 292 -10.89 62.11 -5.95
CA VAL A 292 -11.79 63.06 -5.26
C VAL A 292 -11.07 63.65 -4.06
N VAL A 293 -10.86 64.96 -4.10
CA VAL A 293 -10.23 65.72 -3.01
C VAL A 293 -11.29 66.54 -2.30
N SER A 294 -11.42 66.36 -0.98
CA SER A 294 -12.34 67.14 -0.15
C SER A 294 -12.03 68.64 -0.21
N ASN A 295 -13.08 69.47 -0.17
CA ASN A 295 -12.96 70.93 -0.28
C ASN A 295 -13.25 71.67 1.04
N ALA A 296 -13.58 70.94 2.10
CA ALA A 296 -13.90 71.49 3.42
C ALA A 296 -13.40 70.57 4.52
N VAL A 297 -12.93 71.17 5.62
CA VAL A 297 -12.62 70.48 6.88
C VAL A 297 -13.29 71.24 8.03
N THR A 298 -14.05 70.51 8.83
CA THR A 298 -14.75 70.99 10.03
C THR A 298 -14.49 70.00 11.15
N ALA A 299 -13.34 70.10 11.81
CA ALA A 299 -12.94 69.19 12.88
C ALA A 299 -13.77 69.42 14.17
N ASN A 300 -15.02 68.96 14.18
CA ASN A 300 -15.96 69.04 15.30
C ASN A 300 -16.27 67.66 15.92
N GLY A 301 -15.74 66.58 15.33
CA GLY A 301 -15.87 65.21 15.83
C GLY A 301 -17.21 64.55 15.48
N ASP A 302 -17.93 65.04 14.47
CA ASP A 302 -19.17 64.42 13.98
C ASP A 302 -18.94 63.35 12.89
N ASN A 303 -17.67 63.08 12.55
CA ASN A 303 -17.19 62.21 11.46
C ASN A 303 -17.54 62.69 10.05
N ILE A 304 -17.99 63.94 9.88
CA ILE A 304 -18.34 64.53 8.59
C ILE A 304 -17.36 65.67 8.28
N ASN A 305 -16.51 65.46 7.29
CA ASN A 305 -15.45 66.41 6.91
C ASN A 305 -14.51 66.76 8.08
N ASP A 306 -14.30 65.88 9.05
CA ASP A 306 -13.39 66.15 10.17
C ASP A 306 -11.92 66.28 9.75
N VAL A 307 -11.56 65.65 8.64
CA VAL A 307 -10.20 65.58 8.07
C VAL A 307 -10.24 65.84 6.58
N PHE A 308 -9.11 66.31 6.05
CA PHE A 308 -8.93 66.44 4.61
C PHE A 308 -8.78 65.03 4.01
N THR A 309 -9.69 64.66 3.13
CA THR A 309 -9.66 63.33 2.49
C THR A 309 -9.33 63.42 1.01
N ILE A 310 -8.61 62.40 0.54
CA ILE A 310 -8.41 62.02 -0.86
C ILE A 310 -9.00 60.61 -1.00
N THR A 311 -9.99 60.45 -1.87
CA THR A 311 -10.77 59.20 -2.05
C THR A 311 -10.99 58.90 -3.54
N GLY A 312 -11.56 57.73 -3.87
CA GLY A 312 -11.90 57.29 -5.24
C GLY A 312 -10.78 56.56 -5.98
N VAL A 313 -9.68 56.26 -5.31
CA VAL A 313 -8.50 55.58 -5.86
C VAL A 313 -7.86 54.64 -4.83
N GLU A 314 -8.68 54.08 -3.95
CA GLU A 314 -8.26 53.23 -2.83
C GLU A 314 -7.57 51.94 -3.28
N TYR A 315 -7.91 51.43 -4.47
CA TYR A 315 -7.32 50.23 -5.08
C TYR A 315 -6.20 50.54 -6.08
N CYS A 316 -5.89 51.81 -6.28
CA CYS A 316 -4.78 52.25 -7.09
C CYS A 316 -3.50 52.24 -6.24
N ASN A 317 -2.38 51.82 -6.82
CA ASN A 317 -1.08 51.84 -6.15
C ASN A 317 -0.51 53.27 -6.06
N TYR A 318 -1.25 54.19 -5.45
CA TYR A 318 -0.92 55.61 -5.32
C TYR A 318 -0.52 55.95 -3.89
N SER A 319 0.44 56.86 -3.75
CA SER A 319 0.71 57.53 -2.48
C SER A 319 0.72 59.05 -2.70
N PHE A 320 0.21 59.79 -1.73
CA PHE A 320 -0.05 61.21 -1.84
C PHE A 320 0.92 62.02 -0.99
N GLU A 321 1.71 62.88 -1.64
CA GLU A 321 2.43 63.94 -0.96
C GLU A 321 1.57 65.21 -0.95
N VAL A 322 1.10 65.60 0.23
CA VAL A 322 0.18 66.72 0.44
C VAL A 322 0.93 67.89 1.07
N MET A 323 0.84 69.06 0.43
CA MET A 323 1.30 70.33 0.98
C MET A 323 0.14 71.30 1.06
N ILE A 324 0.00 72.01 2.19
CA ILE A 324 -1.08 72.98 2.40
C ILE A 324 -0.48 74.34 2.76
N PHE A 325 -1.05 75.40 2.18
CA PHE A 325 -0.57 76.77 2.25
C PHE A 325 -1.66 77.71 2.74
N ASN A 326 -1.27 78.71 3.53
CA ASN A 326 -2.16 79.79 3.92
C ASN A 326 -2.38 80.80 2.76
N ARG A 327 -3.25 81.79 2.97
CA ARG A 327 -3.54 82.84 1.96
C ARG A 327 -2.35 83.72 1.55
N TRP A 328 -1.26 83.70 2.31
CA TRP A 328 -0.04 84.47 2.06
C TRP A 328 1.04 83.64 1.33
N GLY A 329 0.79 82.35 1.11
CA GLY A 329 1.71 81.44 0.43
C GLY A 329 2.66 80.71 1.36
N ASP A 330 2.52 80.83 2.69
CA ASP A 330 3.35 80.05 3.63
C ASP A 330 2.81 78.62 3.76
N LYS A 331 3.70 77.63 3.72
CA LYS A 331 3.37 76.22 3.95
C LYS A 331 3.03 76.00 5.42
N VAL A 332 1.83 75.50 5.68
CA VAL A 332 1.30 75.23 7.03
C VAL A 332 1.18 73.74 7.34
N TYR A 333 1.20 72.86 6.33
CA TYR A 333 1.24 71.42 6.53
C TYR A 333 1.97 70.73 5.36
N GLU A 334 2.60 69.61 5.66
CA GLU A 334 3.25 68.74 4.68
C GLU A 334 3.21 67.29 5.19
N SER A 335 2.80 66.37 4.31
CA SER A 335 2.97 64.92 4.51
C SER A 335 3.40 64.29 3.20
N LYS A 336 4.36 63.36 3.27
CA LYS A 336 4.87 62.65 2.08
C LYS A 336 4.09 61.39 1.74
N ASP A 337 3.35 60.87 2.71
CA ASP A 337 2.54 59.66 2.59
C ASP A 337 1.24 59.90 3.36
N TYR A 338 0.39 60.74 2.78
CA TYR A 338 -0.76 61.29 3.46
C TYR A 338 -1.84 60.23 3.69
N GLN A 339 -2.23 60.05 4.96
CA GLN A 339 -3.15 59.00 5.41
C GLN A 339 -4.57 59.52 5.69
N ASN A 340 -4.99 60.62 5.05
CA ASN A 340 -6.30 61.25 5.30
C ASN A 340 -6.53 61.61 6.78
N ASP A 341 -5.51 62.16 7.45
CA ASP A 341 -5.47 62.33 8.92
C ASP A 341 -5.38 63.81 9.38
N TRP A 342 -5.37 64.75 8.44
CA TRP A 342 -5.20 66.17 8.77
C TRP A 342 -6.53 66.90 8.97
N GLY A 343 -6.84 67.21 10.23
CA GLY A 343 -8.02 67.98 10.65
C GLY A 343 -7.79 69.49 10.84
N GLY A 344 -6.78 70.08 10.19
CA GLY A 344 -6.53 71.53 10.29
C GLY A 344 -5.62 71.99 11.44
N PHE A 345 -4.86 71.07 12.05
CA PHE A 345 -3.90 71.43 13.11
C PHE A 345 -2.73 72.25 12.56
N ALA A 346 -2.23 73.16 13.39
CA ALA A 346 -1.12 74.07 13.08
C ALA A 346 0.25 73.38 13.27
N PRO A 347 1.26 73.71 12.45
CA PRO A 347 2.61 73.19 12.64
C PRO A 347 3.20 73.78 13.93
N ASN A 348 3.78 72.93 14.78
CA ASN A 348 4.43 73.32 16.05
C ASN A 348 3.55 74.16 17.00
N ASN A 349 2.21 74.02 16.97
CA ASN A 349 1.27 74.87 17.71
C ASN A 349 1.50 76.39 17.48
N ALA A 350 1.99 76.78 16.30
CA ALA A 350 2.44 78.14 16.02
C ALA A 350 1.31 79.21 16.02
N PHE A 351 0.03 78.80 16.08
CA PHE A 351 -1.13 79.68 15.98
C PHE A 351 -2.04 79.56 17.21
N GLY A 352 -1.79 80.41 18.21
CA GLY A 352 -2.63 80.57 19.40
C GLY A 352 -2.63 79.37 20.37
N ASN A 353 -3.43 79.47 21.44
CA ASN A 353 -3.52 78.41 22.47
C ASN A 353 -4.35 77.18 22.05
N SER A 354 -4.97 77.20 20.86
CA SER A 354 -5.86 76.13 20.38
C SER A 354 -5.13 75.02 19.61
N GLY A 355 -3.90 75.25 19.14
CA GLY A 355 -3.17 74.31 18.28
C GLY A 355 -3.75 74.12 16.87
N MET A 356 -4.85 74.81 16.53
CA MET A 356 -5.53 74.74 15.24
C MET A 356 -5.25 75.96 14.38
N LEU A 357 -5.28 75.77 13.06
CA LEU A 357 -5.21 76.87 12.11
C LEU A 357 -6.50 77.70 12.14
N PRO A 358 -6.43 79.03 11.92
CA PRO A 358 -7.62 79.88 11.85
C PRO A 358 -8.56 79.44 10.73
N SER A 359 -9.87 79.60 10.94
CA SER A 359 -10.85 79.35 9.88
C SER A 359 -10.65 80.27 8.67
N GLY A 360 -10.84 79.71 7.48
CA GLY A 360 -10.62 80.41 6.23
C GLY A 360 -10.20 79.47 5.11
N THR A 361 -9.92 80.07 3.96
CA THR A 361 -9.49 79.34 2.76
C THR A 361 -7.98 79.12 2.77
N TYR A 362 -7.59 77.87 2.56
CA TYR A 362 -6.23 77.39 2.36
C TYR A 362 -6.12 76.79 0.97
N TYR A 363 -4.89 76.63 0.49
CA TYR A 363 -4.60 76.05 -0.82
C TYR A 363 -3.77 74.80 -0.65
N TYR A 364 -4.06 73.76 -1.43
CA TYR A 364 -3.28 72.52 -1.41
C TYR A 364 -2.56 72.29 -2.73
N ILE A 365 -1.45 71.58 -2.64
CA ILE A 365 -0.77 70.92 -3.76
C ILE A 365 -0.61 69.45 -3.35
N ILE A 366 -1.11 68.54 -4.18
CA ILE A 366 -0.97 67.09 -4.00
C ILE A 366 -0.15 66.55 -5.16
N ASN A 367 1.00 65.97 -4.85
CA ASN A 367 1.75 65.16 -5.79
C ASN A 367 1.30 63.71 -5.62
N VAL A 368 0.81 63.11 -6.70
CA VAL A 368 0.46 61.69 -6.74
C VAL A 368 1.70 60.93 -7.19
N THR A 369 2.19 60.03 -6.36
CA THR A 369 3.37 59.20 -6.65
C THR A 369 2.95 57.89 -7.31
N ASN A 370 3.90 57.18 -7.95
CA ASN A 370 3.66 55.95 -8.71
C ASN A 370 2.71 56.11 -9.91
N THR A 371 2.60 57.32 -10.47
CA THR A 371 1.77 57.64 -11.63
C THR A 371 2.32 58.84 -12.39
N ASP A 372 1.87 59.02 -13.64
CA ASP A 372 2.15 60.20 -14.47
C ASP A 372 1.10 61.31 -14.30
N ILE A 373 0.16 61.16 -13.35
CA ILE A 373 -0.84 62.18 -13.05
C ILE A 373 -0.15 63.47 -12.58
N LYS A 374 -0.40 64.56 -13.32
CA LYS A 374 0.11 65.89 -12.95
C LYS A 374 -0.38 66.29 -11.55
N PRO A 375 0.40 67.08 -10.80
CA PRO A 375 -0.01 67.56 -9.48
C PRO A 375 -1.43 68.13 -9.48
N LEU A 376 -2.16 67.82 -8.41
CA LEU A 376 -3.49 68.37 -8.14
C LEU A 376 -3.31 69.61 -7.28
N ASN A 377 -4.04 70.67 -7.59
CA ASN A 377 -4.04 71.88 -6.78
C ASN A 377 -5.46 72.43 -6.69
N GLY A 378 -5.78 72.99 -5.54
CA GLY A 378 -7.12 73.49 -5.26
C GLY A 378 -7.15 74.26 -3.97
N TYR A 379 -8.36 74.46 -3.45
CA TYR A 379 -8.57 75.12 -2.18
C TYR A 379 -9.33 74.21 -1.23
N ILE A 380 -9.09 74.42 0.06
CA ILE A 380 -9.82 73.79 1.15
C ILE A 380 -10.29 74.88 2.10
N TYR A 381 -11.54 74.79 2.56
CA TYR A 381 -12.07 75.67 3.58
C TYR A 381 -11.98 75.02 4.96
N LEU A 382 -11.25 75.65 5.89
CA LEU A 382 -11.27 75.26 7.29
C LEU A 382 -12.42 76.00 8.01
N GLY A 383 -13.43 75.25 8.44
CA GLY A 383 -14.54 75.73 9.25
C GLY A 383 -14.19 75.81 10.74
N THR A 384 -14.91 76.63 11.50
CA THR A 384 -14.84 76.55 12.97
C THR A 384 -15.67 75.35 13.41
N GLY A 385 -15.06 74.39 14.12
CA GLY A 385 -15.84 73.41 14.87
C GLY A 385 -16.75 74.16 15.85
N ALA A 386 -18.07 73.99 15.70
CA ALA A 386 -18.99 74.43 16.74
C ALA A 386 -18.80 73.48 17.93
N ASN A 387 -18.30 74.02 19.05
CA ASN A 387 -18.38 73.33 20.35
C ASN A 387 -19.84 73.13 20.77
#